data_AF-A0A973J8A5-F1
#
_entry.id   AF-A0A973J8A5-F1
#
_cell.length_a   1.000
_cell.length_b   1.000
_cell.length_c   1.000
_cell.angle_alpha   90.00
_cell.angle_beta   90.00
_cell.angle_gamma   90.00
#
_symmetry.space_group_name_H-M   'P 1'
#
loop_
_entity.id
_entity.type
_entity.pdbx_description
1 polymer ?
#
loop_
_entity_poly.entity_id
_entity_poly.type
_entity_poly.pdbx_seq_one_letter_code
_entity_poly.pdbx_strand_id
1 'polypeptide(L)'
;LGGQLIGKREWCSRTVDSLMIGAMGAEASLSFFRRRPNKVVITGGDRSDLQLAALETSTNALVLTGNIRPAYQVLDRAEERQVPIIIVPDDTLATVDRAESLFGRVRFHQAAKLDRFIELMDTYFNFTRLYEALGIASR
;
A
#
# COMPACT_ATOMS: atom_id res chain seq x y z
N LEU A 1 7.18 -12.02 0.02
CA LEU A 1 6.48 -12.28 1.30
C LEU A 1 6.44 -13.76 1.68
N GLY A 2 6.56 -14.72 0.74
CA GLY A 2 6.57 -16.15 1.09
C GLY A 2 5.19 -16.69 1.50
N GLY A 3 4.12 -16.03 1.05
CA GLY A 3 2.74 -16.40 1.35
C GLY A 3 2.07 -17.27 0.29
N GLN A 4 0.91 -17.81 0.64
CA GLN A 4 0.03 -18.55 -0.26
C GLN A 4 -0.89 -17.59 -1.02
N LEU A 5 -0.91 -17.71 -2.35
CA LEU A 5 -1.82 -16.96 -3.22
C LEU A 5 -3.19 -17.63 -3.29
N ILE A 6 -4.24 -16.85 -3.12
CA ILE A 6 -5.62 -17.18 -3.48
C ILE A 6 -6.06 -16.22 -4.60
N GLY A 7 -6.61 -16.80 -5.67
CA GLY A 7 -7.00 -16.09 -6.88
C GLY A 7 -6.12 -16.45 -8.07
N LYS A 8 -6.31 -15.73 -9.18
CA LYS A 8 -5.61 -16.01 -10.44
C LYS A 8 -4.33 -15.18 -10.55
N ARG A 9 -3.29 -15.75 -11.16
CA ARG A 9 -2.01 -15.05 -11.38
C ARG A 9 -2.16 -13.79 -12.25
N GLU A 10 -3.12 -13.78 -13.16
CA GLU A 10 -3.43 -12.63 -14.03
C GLU A 10 -3.80 -11.36 -13.23
N TRP A 11 -4.41 -11.52 -12.04
CA TRP A 11 -4.80 -10.41 -11.17
C TRP A 11 -3.59 -9.72 -10.51
N CYS A 12 -2.43 -10.40 -10.47
CA CYS A 12 -1.21 -9.90 -9.86
C CYS A 12 -0.41 -8.94 -10.77
N SER A 13 -0.91 -8.64 -11.96
CA SER A 13 -0.24 -7.75 -12.93
C SER A 13 -0.43 -6.26 -12.65
N ARG A 14 -1.30 -5.90 -11.70
CA ARG A 14 -1.63 -4.50 -11.38
C ARG A 14 -0.51 -3.82 -10.58
N THR A 15 -0.16 -2.60 -10.96
CA THR A 15 0.84 -1.77 -10.25
C THR A 15 0.37 -1.39 -8.85
N VAL A 16 1.29 -1.34 -7.90
CA VAL A 16 1.00 -0.93 -6.52
C VAL A 16 1.71 0.38 -6.21
N ASP A 17 0.94 1.39 -5.82
CA ASP A 17 1.44 2.75 -5.52
C ASP A 17 1.72 2.96 -4.03
N SER A 18 1.08 2.18 -3.16
CA SER A 18 1.21 2.32 -1.71
C SER A 18 0.84 1.06 -0.94
N LEU A 19 1.43 0.95 0.25
CA LEU A 19 1.07 -0.03 1.27
C LEU A 19 0.16 0.63 2.31
N MET A 20 -0.88 -0.08 2.75
CA MET A 20 -1.76 0.36 3.83
C MET A 20 -1.94 -0.75 4.85
N ILE A 21 -1.98 -0.38 6.13
CA ILE A 21 -2.15 -1.32 7.24
C ILE A 21 -3.54 -1.13 7.82
N GLY A 22 -4.36 -2.17 7.76
CA GLY A 22 -5.65 -2.25 8.44
C GLY A 22 -5.47 -2.76 9.87
N ALA A 23 -5.04 -1.89 10.78
CA ALA A 23 -4.91 -2.24 12.20
C ALA A 23 -6.12 -1.77 13.05
N MET A 24 -6.86 -0.77 12.57
CA MET A 24 -7.95 -0.10 13.29
C MET A 24 -9.33 -0.70 12.96
N GLY A 25 -10.42 -0.16 13.50
CA GLY A 25 -11.79 -0.53 13.10
C GLY A 25 -12.07 -0.25 11.61
N ALA A 26 -13.07 -0.93 11.04
CA ALA A 26 -13.43 -0.82 9.61
C ALA A 26 -13.77 0.61 9.16
N GLU A 27 -14.55 1.34 9.95
CA GLU A 27 -15.02 2.68 9.61
C GLU A 27 -13.87 3.69 9.50
N ALA A 28 -12.99 3.71 10.51
CA ALA A 28 -11.79 4.53 10.48
C ALA A 28 -10.91 4.17 9.28
N SER A 29 -10.69 2.88 9.04
CA SER A 29 -9.84 2.38 7.95
C SER A 29 -10.39 2.71 6.56
N LEU A 30 -11.71 2.67 6.36
CA LEU A 30 -12.34 3.00 5.08
C LEU A 30 -12.02 4.44 4.64
N SER A 31 -12.03 5.38 5.59
CA SER A 31 -11.68 6.78 5.30
C SER A 31 -10.24 6.93 4.80
N PHE A 32 -9.31 6.15 5.34
CA PHE A 32 -7.92 6.11 4.87
C PHE A 32 -7.80 5.39 3.53
N PHE A 33 -8.46 4.24 3.38
CA PHE A 33 -8.43 3.43 2.16
C PHE A 33 -8.93 4.21 0.94
N ARG A 34 -9.97 5.04 1.09
CA ARG A 34 -10.49 5.89 0.01
C ARG A 34 -9.50 6.96 -0.47
N ARG A 35 -8.56 7.40 0.37
CA ARG A 35 -7.60 8.46 0.04
C ARG A 35 -6.40 7.98 -0.78
N ARG A 36 -6.12 6.67 -0.84
CA ARG A 36 -5.02 6.12 -1.65
C ARG A 36 -5.52 5.09 -2.68
N PRO A 37 -5.38 5.37 -3.98
CA PRO A 37 -5.67 4.39 -5.03
C PRO A 37 -4.53 3.37 -5.16
N ASN A 38 -4.79 2.31 -5.94
CA ASN A 38 -3.81 1.30 -6.37
C ASN A 38 -2.96 0.74 -5.22
N LYS A 39 -3.57 0.49 -4.07
CA LYS A 39 -2.85 0.10 -2.85
C LYS A 39 -2.88 -1.41 -2.61
N VAL A 40 -1.97 -1.85 -1.76
CA VAL A 40 -2.06 -3.14 -1.08
C VAL A 40 -2.47 -2.90 0.36
N VAL A 41 -3.44 -3.67 0.85
CA VAL A 41 -3.86 -3.62 2.26
C VAL A 41 -3.34 -4.85 2.99
N ILE A 42 -2.57 -4.64 4.06
CA ILE A 42 -2.16 -5.67 5.02
C ILE A 42 -3.11 -5.62 6.22
N THR A 43 -3.72 -6.74 6.58
CA THR A 43 -4.56 -6.85 7.79
C THR A 43 -4.56 -8.28 8.32
N GLY A 44 -5.09 -8.49 9.53
CA GLY A 44 -5.32 -9.83 10.07
C GLY A 44 -6.31 -10.63 9.23
N GLY A 45 -6.07 -11.93 9.05
CA GLY A 45 -7.00 -12.78 8.31
C GLY A 45 -8.35 -12.99 9.03
N ASP A 46 -8.44 -12.71 10.32
CA ASP A 46 -9.66 -12.68 11.14
C ASP A 46 -10.49 -11.39 10.95
N ARG A 47 -9.92 -10.34 10.37
CA ARG A 47 -10.55 -9.02 10.21
C ARG A 47 -11.41 -8.90 8.94
N SER A 48 -12.45 -9.73 8.83
CA SER A 48 -13.35 -9.74 7.66
C SER A 48 -13.98 -8.38 7.38
N ASP A 49 -14.29 -7.60 8.41
CA ASP A 49 -14.80 -6.23 8.32
C ASP A 49 -13.86 -5.30 7.53
N LEU A 50 -12.57 -5.34 7.85
CA LEU A 50 -11.55 -4.56 7.17
C LEU A 50 -11.27 -5.05 5.76
N GLN A 51 -11.26 -6.37 5.57
CA GLN A 51 -11.02 -6.99 4.28
C GLN A 51 -12.10 -6.55 3.28
N LEU A 52 -13.37 -6.60 3.68
CA LEU A 52 -14.49 -6.11 2.86
C LEU A 52 -14.38 -4.60 2.61
N ALA A 53 -14.11 -3.79 3.65
CA ALA A 53 -13.92 -2.35 3.49
C ALA A 53 -12.79 -1.99 2.51
N ALA A 54 -11.70 -2.76 2.50
CA ALA A 54 -10.61 -2.60 1.56
C ALA A 54 -11.05 -2.93 0.12
N LEU A 55 -11.79 -4.02 -0.09
CA LEU A 55 -12.31 -4.45 -1.39
C LEU A 55 -13.35 -3.49 -1.99
N GLU A 56 -14.01 -2.69 -1.16
CA GLU A 56 -14.89 -1.61 -1.63
C GLU A 56 -14.16 -0.39 -2.19
N THR A 57 -12.83 -0.34 -2.06
CA THR A 57 -12.00 0.77 -2.55
C THR A 57 -11.00 0.30 -3.61
N SER A 58 -10.26 1.23 -4.22
CA SER A 58 -9.20 0.90 -5.18
C SER A 58 -8.05 0.15 -4.48
N THR A 59 -8.10 -1.18 -4.51
CA THR A 59 -7.17 -2.10 -3.84
C THR A 59 -6.72 -3.15 -4.85
N ASN A 60 -5.40 -3.32 -5.00
CA ASN A 60 -4.80 -4.20 -6.00
C ASN A 60 -4.29 -5.52 -5.43
N ALA A 61 -4.14 -5.64 -4.11
CA ALA A 61 -4.01 -6.93 -3.43
C ALA A 61 -4.40 -6.79 -1.95
N LEU A 62 -4.82 -7.91 -1.36
CA LEU A 62 -4.93 -8.09 0.09
C LEU A 62 -3.81 -8.99 0.58
N VAL A 63 -3.19 -8.64 1.70
CA VAL A 63 -2.23 -9.47 2.41
C VAL A 63 -2.79 -9.77 3.79
N LEU A 64 -3.02 -11.04 4.09
CA LEU A 64 -3.67 -11.50 5.32
C LEU A 64 -2.67 -12.21 6.22
N THR A 65 -2.48 -11.68 7.43
CA THR A 65 -1.48 -12.16 8.38
C THR A 65 -2.03 -13.28 9.28
N GLY A 66 -1.13 -14.00 9.94
CA GLY A 66 -1.48 -15.06 10.90
C GLY A 66 -1.92 -16.39 10.29
N ASN A 67 -1.70 -16.59 8.99
CA ASN A 67 -2.08 -17.81 8.24
C ASN A 67 -3.57 -18.17 8.31
N ILE A 68 -4.44 -17.18 8.50
CA ILE A 68 -5.88 -17.37 8.63
C ILE A 68 -6.52 -17.29 7.24
N ARG A 69 -7.31 -18.31 6.88
CA ARG A 69 -8.09 -18.30 5.64
C ARG A 69 -9.30 -17.36 5.81
N PRO A 70 -9.51 -16.40 4.91
CA PRO A 70 -10.62 -15.45 5.03
C PRO A 70 -11.98 -16.13 4.81
N ALA A 71 -13.04 -15.48 5.30
CA ALA A 71 -14.42 -15.95 5.14
C ALA A 71 -14.86 -15.95 3.66
N TYR A 72 -15.83 -16.80 3.32
CA TYR A 72 -16.37 -16.93 1.95
C TYR A 72 -16.79 -15.60 1.34
N GLN A 73 -17.50 -14.75 2.09
CA GLN A 73 -17.89 -13.41 1.63
C GLN A 73 -16.71 -12.54 1.17
N VAL A 74 -15.52 -12.69 1.77
CA VAL A 74 -14.32 -11.96 1.35
C VAL A 74 -13.75 -12.56 0.08
N LEU A 75 -13.76 -13.89 -0.03
CA LEU A 75 -13.29 -14.61 -1.22
C LEU A 75 -14.14 -14.25 -2.45
N ASP A 76 -15.47 -14.31 -2.31
CA ASP A 76 -16.42 -13.97 -3.37
C ASP A 76 -16.20 -12.52 -3.82
N ARG A 77 -16.09 -11.60 -2.86
CA ARG A 77 -15.87 -10.18 -3.14
C ARG A 77 -14.52 -9.92 -3.81
N ALA A 78 -13.47 -10.63 -3.40
CA ALA A 78 -12.15 -10.52 -4.00
C ALA A 78 -12.15 -11.05 -5.44
N GLU A 79 -12.91 -12.11 -5.73
CA GLU A 79 -13.08 -12.62 -7.09
C GLU A 79 -13.82 -11.63 -7.99
N GLU A 80 -14.95 -11.07 -7.53
CA GLU A 80 -15.70 -10.03 -8.26
C GLU A 80 -14.82 -8.83 -8.62
N ARG A 81 -13.96 -8.40 -7.69
CA ARG A 81 -13.06 -7.26 -7.87
C ARG A 81 -11.74 -7.63 -8.55
N GLN A 82 -11.52 -8.93 -8.80
CA GLN A 82 -10.28 -9.50 -9.31
C GLN A 82 -9.06 -9.01 -8.50
N VAL A 83 -9.17 -9.12 -7.17
CA VAL A 83 -8.13 -8.73 -6.22
C VAL A 83 -7.52 -10.01 -5.65
N PRO A 84 -6.21 -10.26 -5.87
CA PRO A 84 -5.55 -11.41 -5.27
C PRO A 84 -5.45 -11.26 -3.75
N ILE A 85 -5.57 -12.38 -3.05
CA ILE A 85 -5.36 -12.47 -1.60
C ILE A 85 -4.08 -13.28 -1.36
N ILE A 86 -3.18 -12.75 -0.55
CA ILE A 86 -1.92 -13.39 -0.17
C ILE A 86 -1.96 -13.67 1.33
N ILE A 87 -2.01 -14.94 1.72
CA ILE A 87 -1.98 -15.34 3.12
C ILE A 87 -0.51 -15.54 3.53
N VAL A 88 -0.08 -14.90 4.60
CA VAL A 88 1.28 -15.00 5.13
C VAL A 88 1.27 -15.55 6.56
N PRO A 89 2.30 -16.33 6.95
CA PRO A 89 2.39 -16.88 8.31
C PRO A 89 2.81 -15.85 9.35
N ASP A 90 3.51 -14.79 8.92
CA ASP A 90 3.99 -13.71 9.78
C ASP A 90 2.82 -12.92 10.40
N ASP A 91 3.08 -12.30 11.55
CA ASP A 91 2.19 -11.27 12.10
C ASP A 91 2.24 -9.98 11.26
N THR A 92 1.37 -9.02 11.59
CA THR A 92 1.24 -7.77 10.84
C THR A 92 2.51 -6.93 10.85
N LEU A 93 3.22 -6.82 11.98
CA LEU A 93 4.42 -6.00 12.08
C LEU A 93 5.56 -6.63 11.26
N ALA A 94 5.82 -7.92 11.45
CA ALA A 94 6.83 -8.65 10.70
C ALA A 94 6.54 -8.66 9.19
N THR A 95 5.26 -8.76 8.81
CA THR A 95 4.85 -8.66 7.39
C THR A 95 5.11 -7.27 6.82
N VAL A 96 4.84 -6.21 7.58
CA VAL A 96 5.13 -4.83 7.18
C VAL A 96 6.63 -4.63 7.02
N ASP A 97 7.45 -5.01 7.99
CA ASP A 97 8.91 -4.88 7.92
C ASP A 97 9.50 -5.62 6.70
N ARG A 98 8.99 -6.83 6.44
CA ARG A 98 9.38 -7.62 5.27
C ARG A 98 8.89 -6.98 3.97
N ALA A 99 7.67 -6.44 3.95
CA ALA A 99 7.12 -5.74 2.81
C ALA A 99 7.94 -4.47 2.53
N GLU A 100 8.22 -3.64 3.52
CA GLU A 100 9.06 -2.45 3.41
C GLU A 100 10.47 -2.78 2.96
N SER A 101 11.08 -3.85 3.47
CA SER A 101 12.39 -4.32 3.00
C SER A 101 12.37 -4.71 1.51
N LEU A 102 11.28 -5.30 1.03
CA LEU A 102 11.08 -5.63 -0.38
C LEU A 102 10.76 -4.39 -1.21
N PHE A 103 9.87 -3.50 -0.74
CA PHE A 103 9.52 -2.23 -1.39
C PHE A 103 10.72 -1.26 -1.43
N GLY A 104 11.58 -1.26 -0.43
CA GLY A 104 12.81 -0.45 -0.40
C GLY A 104 13.90 -0.99 -1.31
N ARG A 105 13.97 -2.32 -1.50
CA ARG A 105 14.87 -2.96 -2.48
C ARG A 105 14.35 -2.84 -3.90
N VAL A 106 13.04 -2.95 -4.10
CA VAL A 106 12.39 -2.69 -5.37
C VAL A 106 12.09 -1.21 -5.45
N ARG A 107 13.11 -0.41 -5.80
CA ARG A 107 12.98 1.03 -6.10
C ARG A 107 11.89 1.26 -7.16
N PHE A 108 10.63 1.28 -6.77
CA PHE A 108 9.53 1.60 -7.66
C PHE A 108 9.41 3.12 -7.75
N HIS A 109 9.83 3.65 -8.89
CA HIS A 109 9.16 4.70 -9.68
C HIS A 109 8.66 5.97 -8.96
N GLN A 110 9.14 6.26 -7.75
CA GLN A 110 9.11 7.62 -7.25
C GLN A 110 9.88 8.55 -8.17
N ALA A 111 10.69 8.10 -9.13
CA ALA A 111 11.22 8.97 -10.19
C ALA A 111 10.12 9.91 -10.75
N ALA A 112 8.98 9.43 -11.24
CA ALA A 112 7.96 10.34 -11.78
C ALA A 112 7.33 11.30 -10.72
N LYS A 113 7.17 10.87 -9.47
CA LYS A 113 6.66 11.74 -8.38
C LYS A 113 7.73 12.69 -7.84
N LEU A 114 8.99 12.27 -7.85
CA LEU A 114 10.18 12.99 -7.44
C LEU A 114 10.52 14.01 -8.51
N ASP A 115 10.48 13.64 -9.79
CA ASP A 115 10.59 14.52 -10.95
C ASP A 115 9.50 15.57 -10.89
N ARG A 116 8.24 15.17 -10.66
CA ARG A 116 7.14 16.14 -10.48
C ARG A 116 7.31 17.02 -9.24
N PHE A 117 7.81 16.46 -8.13
CA PHE A 117 8.10 17.22 -6.92
C PHE A 117 9.25 18.21 -7.13
N ILE A 118 10.33 17.79 -7.79
CA ILE A 118 11.47 18.62 -8.18
C ILE A 118 10.98 19.72 -9.11
N GLU A 119 10.18 19.40 -10.13
CA GLU A 119 9.62 20.38 -11.07
C GLU A 119 8.73 21.41 -10.36
N LEU A 120 7.90 20.98 -9.41
CA LEU A 120 7.09 21.89 -8.58
C LEU A 120 7.96 22.75 -7.64
N MET A 121 9.00 22.17 -7.06
CA MET A 121 9.95 22.90 -6.22
C MET A 121 10.73 23.93 -7.07
N ASP A 122 11.26 23.56 -8.23
CA ASP A 122 11.96 24.49 -9.12
C ASP A 122 11.04 25.60 -9.64
N THR A 123 9.76 25.30 -9.88
CA THR A 123 8.79 26.29 -10.37
C THR A 123 8.32 27.27 -9.29
N TYR A 124 8.09 26.77 -8.06
CA TYR A 124 7.36 27.55 -7.03
C TYR A 124 8.17 27.82 -5.76
N PHE A 125 9.34 27.20 -5.57
CA PHE A 125 10.15 27.35 -4.38
C PHE A 125 11.38 28.20 -4.65
N ASN A 126 11.53 29.29 -3.89
CA ASN A 126 12.70 30.17 -4.03
C ASN A 126 13.89 29.62 -3.22
N PHE A 127 14.65 28.74 -3.86
CA PHE A 127 15.85 28.15 -3.26
C PHE A 127 16.90 29.18 -2.89
N THR A 128 17.07 30.24 -3.68
CA THR A 128 18.01 31.34 -3.40
C THR A 128 17.72 31.96 -2.03
N ARG A 129 16.46 32.31 -1.78
CA ARG A 129 16.03 32.89 -0.50
C ARG A 129 16.19 31.91 0.67
N LEU A 130 15.94 30.62 0.44
CA LEU A 130 16.17 29.59 1.46
C LEU A 130 17.66 29.50 1.82
N TYR A 131 18.55 29.45 0.82
CA TYR A 131 20.00 29.35 1.06
C TYR A 131 20.56 30.60 1.73
N GLU A 132 20.09 31.78 1.36
CA GLU A 132 20.40 33.04 2.05
C GLU A 132 19.95 33.00 3.51
N ALA A 133 18.71 32.56 3.78
CA ALA A 133 18.16 32.48 5.14
C ALA A 133 18.88 31.45 6.02
N LEU A 134 19.40 30.37 5.41
CA LEU A 134 20.19 29.35 6.09
C LEU A 134 21.67 29.71 6.21
N GLY A 135 22.12 30.85 5.63
CA GLY A 135 23.52 31.25 5.63
C GLY A 135 24.43 30.35 4.78
N ILE A 136 23.85 29.57 3.86
CA ILE A 136 24.54 28.58 3.01
C ILE A 136 24.84 29.17 1.63
N ALA A 137 25.00 30.50 1.52
CA ALA A 137 25.35 31.13 0.25
C ALA A 137 26.65 30.53 -0.30
N SER A 138 26.56 29.68 -1.33
CA SER A 138 27.72 29.22 -2.09
C SER A 138 28.14 30.34 -3.05
N ARG A 139 29.45 30.58 -3.10
CA ARG A 139 30.10 31.35 -4.17
C ARG A 139 29.73 30.85 -5.56
#